data_AF-C1KJH5-F1
#
_entry.id   AF-C1KJH5-F1
#
_cell.length_a   1.000
_cell.length_b   1.000
_cell.length_c   1.000
_cell.angle_alpha   90.00
_cell.angle_beta   90.00
_cell.angle_gamma   90.00
#
_symmetry.space_group_name_H-M   'P 1'
#
loop_
_entity.id
_entity.type
_entity.pdbx_description
1 polymer ?
#
loop_
_entity_poly.entity_id
_entity_poly.type
_entity_poly.pdbx_seq_one_letter_code
_entity_poly.pdbx_strand_id
1 'polypeptide(L)'
;MLFYSLLFFFHTVAISAFTNIGTFSHPVYDYNPIPNHIHGDLKRRAYIERYSQCSDSQASEIRAALKSCAELASWGYHAVKSDNRLFKLIFKTDSTDIQNWVQNNFNEIYKECNRDADQISLTCHDKNVYTCVREEVHNLAYALINEKEIVICPPFFNNPVNSREITAGNQDTIILHEMVHIILKEWKDYGYEWDGIHKLDSTESIKNPDSYAIFAQCARYKYC
;
A
#
# COMPACT_ATOMS: atom_id res chain seq x y z
N MET A 1 -3.68 29.43 -83.28
CA MET A 1 -4.22 30.34 -82.25
C MET A 1 -4.15 29.57 -80.93
N LEU A 2 -3.12 29.78 -80.10
CA LEU A 2 -3.20 30.59 -78.85
C LEU A 2 -4.37 30.08 -77.98
N PHE A 3 -4.18 29.39 -76.84
CA PHE A 3 -3.50 29.87 -75.64
C PHE A 3 -3.21 28.74 -74.63
N TYR A 4 -2.18 28.95 -73.81
CA TYR A 4 -1.80 28.21 -72.60
C TYR A 4 -2.95 28.03 -71.60
N SER A 5 -3.02 26.87 -70.94
CA SER A 5 -3.62 26.76 -69.60
C SER A 5 -2.73 25.86 -68.73
N LEU A 6 -2.06 26.48 -67.75
CA LEU A 6 -1.35 25.78 -66.68
C LEU A 6 -2.36 25.07 -65.78
N LEU A 7 -2.18 23.75 -65.58
CA LEU A 7 -2.83 23.00 -64.52
C LEU A 7 -1.78 22.69 -63.45
N PHE A 8 -1.83 23.45 -62.36
CA PHE A 8 -1.10 23.17 -61.12
C PHE A 8 -1.67 21.88 -60.50
N PHE A 9 -0.84 20.85 -60.37
CA PHE A 9 -1.11 19.70 -59.51
C PHE A 9 -1.04 20.16 -58.05
N PHE A 10 -2.19 20.38 -57.42
CA PHE A 10 -2.26 20.43 -55.96
C PHE A 10 -2.14 19.01 -55.44
N HIS A 11 -0.97 18.66 -54.90
CA HIS A 11 -0.84 17.51 -54.01
C HIS A 11 -1.70 17.78 -52.76
N THR A 12 -2.86 17.13 -52.67
CA THR A 12 -3.59 17.03 -51.42
C THR A 12 -2.81 16.11 -50.50
N VAL A 13 -2.15 16.67 -49.48
CA VAL A 13 -1.68 15.91 -48.33
C VAL A 13 -2.94 15.45 -47.60
N ALA A 14 -3.26 14.16 -47.73
CA ALA A 14 -4.26 13.53 -46.89
C ALA A 14 -3.73 13.55 -45.45
N ILE A 15 -4.19 14.52 -44.66
CA ILE A 15 -4.05 14.48 -43.21
C ILE A 15 -5.01 13.39 -42.74
N SER A 16 -4.51 12.16 -42.65
CA SER A 16 -5.15 11.12 -41.87
C SER A 16 -5.10 11.54 -40.41
N ALA A 17 -6.20 12.12 -39.92
CA ALA A 17 -6.46 12.26 -38.50
C ALA A 17 -6.56 10.85 -37.92
N PHE A 18 -5.45 10.31 -37.43
CA PHE A 18 -5.47 9.18 -36.52
C PHE A 18 -5.99 9.69 -35.18
N THR A 19 -7.31 9.57 -34.98
CA THR A 19 -7.88 9.54 -33.63
C THR A 19 -7.38 8.25 -32.98
N ASN A 20 -6.21 8.34 -32.36
CA ASN A 20 -5.70 7.30 -31.47
C ASN A 20 -6.51 7.39 -30.17
N ILE A 21 -7.76 6.94 -30.22
CA ILE A 21 -8.49 6.54 -29.01
C ILE A 21 -7.88 5.18 -28.66
N GLY A 22 -6.66 5.24 -28.13
CA GLY A 22 -6.05 4.11 -27.46
C GLY A 22 -6.87 3.86 -26.21
N THR A 23 -7.91 3.03 -26.34
CA THR A 23 -8.41 2.27 -25.21
C THR A 23 -7.22 1.49 -24.68
N PHE A 24 -6.58 2.03 -23.65
CA PHE A 24 -5.59 1.33 -22.86
C PHE A 24 -6.33 0.16 -22.23
N SER A 25 -6.36 -0.96 -22.96
CA SER A 25 -6.81 -2.24 -22.45
C SER A 25 -5.79 -2.62 -21.38
N HIS A 26 -6.01 -2.11 -20.17
CA HIS A 26 -5.44 -2.68 -18.96
C HIS A 26 -5.73 -4.17 -19.05
N PRO A 27 -4.71 -5.05 -19.07
CA PRO A 27 -4.98 -6.45 -18.89
C PRO A 27 -5.54 -6.58 -17.48
N VAL A 28 -6.84 -6.83 -17.39
CA VAL A 28 -7.49 -7.38 -16.21
C VAL A 28 -6.89 -8.77 -16.06
N TYR A 29 -5.72 -8.83 -15.43
CA TYR A 29 -5.28 -10.06 -14.82
C TYR A 29 -6.30 -10.32 -13.72
N ASP A 30 -7.00 -11.44 -13.85
CA ASP A 30 -7.94 -11.97 -12.88
C ASP A 30 -7.16 -12.24 -11.59
N TYR A 31 -7.07 -11.19 -10.78
CA TYR A 31 -6.35 -11.17 -9.53
C TYR A 31 -7.24 -11.85 -8.51
N ASN A 32 -7.05 -13.16 -8.35
CA ASN A 32 -7.72 -13.87 -7.29
C ASN A 32 -7.14 -13.39 -5.96
N PRO A 33 -7.95 -12.79 -5.07
CA PRO A 33 -7.56 -12.55 -3.69
C PRO A 33 -7.04 -13.86 -3.10
N ILE A 34 -6.05 -13.80 -2.18
CA ILE A 34 -5.57 -14.97 -1.46
C ILE A 34 -6.81 -15.75 -0.97
N PRO A 35 -6.98 -17.04 -1.37
CA PRO A 35 -8.25 -17.75 -1.19
C PRO A 35 -8.71 -17.70 0.26
N ASN A 36 -9.85 -17.04 0.50
CA ASN A 36 -10.46 -16.95 1.81
C ASN A 36 -11.83 -17.63 1.74
N HIS A 37 -11.91 -18.86 2.25
CA HIS A 37 -13.15 -19.63 2.29
C HIS A 37 -14.08 -19.13 3.40
N ILE A 38 -14.67 -17.93 3.28
CA ILE A 38 -15.86 -17.59 4.07
C ILE A 38 -16.78 -16.63 3.28
N HIS A 39 -17.72 -17.20 2.52
CA HIS A 39 -18.95 -16.53 2.07
C HIS A 39 -19.95 -16.47 3.24
N GLY A 40 -20.52 -15.28 3.52
CA GLY A 40 -21.66 -15.16 4.42
C GLY A 40 -21.75 -13.82 5.13
N ASP A 41 -22.81 -13.09 4.82
CA ASP A 41 -23.31 -11.83 5.39
C ASP A 41 -22.46 -10.57 5.20
N LEU A 42 -23.13 -9.41 5.31
CA LEU A 42 -22.54 -8.07 5.26
C LEU A 42 -21.52 -7.93 6.42
N LYS A 43 -20.34 -8.51 6.22
CA LYS A 43 -19.32 -8.62 7.26
C LYS A 43 -18.83 -7.24 7.64
N ARG A 44 -18.94 -6.95 8.93
CA ARG A 44 -18.34 -5.78 9.58
C ARG A 44 -16.84 -5.92 9.47
N ARG A 45 -16.26 -5.29 8.44
CA ARG A 45 -14.81 -5.26 8.23
C ARG A 45 -14.15 -4.43 9.33
N ALA A 46 -13.05 -4.97 9.87
CA ALA A 46 -12.15 -4.42 10.88
C ALA A 46 -12.68 -4.25 12.31
N TYR A 47 -11.91 -4.76 13.28
CA TYR A 47 -12.16 -4.57 14.71
C TYR A 47 -11.56 -3.26 15.21
N ILE A 48 -12.39 -2.23 15.15
CA ILE A 48 -12.19 -1.00 15.91
C ILE A 48 -12.73 -1.27 17.32
N GLU A 49 -11.91 -1.04 18.35
CA GLU A 49 -12.32 -1.34 19.71
C GLU A 49 -13.62 -0.63 20.10
N ARG A 50 -14.46 -1.28 20.91
CA ARG A 50 -15.73 -0.71 21.40
C ARG A 50 -15.52 0.64 22.12
N TYR A 51 -14.36 0.84 22.75
CA TYR A 51 -13.95 2.08 23.41
C TYR A 51 -12.75 2.73 22.72
N SER A 52 -12.68 2.60 21.40
CA SER A 52 -11.58 3.12 20.57
C SER A 52 -11.46 4.64 20.58
N GLN A 53 -12.45 5.38 21.06
CA GLN A 53 -12.53 6.85 20.94
C GLN A 53 -12.50 7.38 19.50
N CYS A 54 -12.63 6.52 18.50
CA CYS A 54 -12.83 6.94 17.12
C CYS A 54 -14.27 7.42 16.93
N SER A 55 -14.46 8.55 16.26
CA SER A 55 -15.79 8.96 15.78
C SER A 55 -16.30 7.98 14.71
N ASP A 56 -17.60 8.02 14.40
CA ASP A 56 -18.17 7.18 13.34
C ASP A 56 -17.53 7.44 11.97
N SER A 57 -17.15 8.70 11.67
CA SER A 57 -16.47 9.06 10.43
C SER A 57 -15.05 8.50 10.38
N GLN A 58 -14.28 8.66 11.46
CA GLN A 58 -12.94 8.09 11.59
C GLN A 58 -12.98 6.56 11.47
N ALA A 59 -13.97 5.94 12.10
CA ALA A 59 -14.18 4.50 12.01
C ALA A 59 -14.52 4.06 10.58
N SER A 60 -15.27 4.85 9.82
CA SER A 60 -15.54 4.58 8.40
C SER A 60 -14.28 4.67 7.55
N GLU A 61 -13.44 5.69 7.77
CA GLU A 61 -12.17 5.87 7.06
C GLU A 61 -11.17 4.75 7.36
N ILE A 62 -11.01 4.38 8.64
CA ILE A 62 -10.16 3.25 9.05
C ILE A 62 -10.59 1.94 8.36
N ARG A 63 -11.90 1.69 8.23
CA ARG A 63 -12.40 0.51 7.50
C ARG A 63 -12.06 0.56 6.01
N ALA A 64 -12.10 1.74 5.40
CA ALA A 64 -11.68 1.91 4.01
C ALA A 64 -10.17 1.67 3.86
N ALA A 65 -9.36 2.19 4.79
CA ALA A 65 -7.92 1.98 4.85
C ALA A 65 -7.56 0.50 5.07
N LEU A 66 -8.26 -0.23 5.95
CA LEU A 66 -8.03 -1.66 6.19
C LEU A 66 -8.38 -2.52 4.96
N LYS A 67 -9.47 -2.19 4.28
CA LYS A 67 -9.79 -2.84 2.99
C LYS A 67 -8.66 -2.62 1.98
N SER A 68 -8.18 -1.39 1.86
CA SER A 68 -7.06 -1.04 0.96
C SER A 68 -5.74 -1.70 1.41
N CYS A 69 -5.48 -1.82 2.72
CA CYS A 69 -4.34 -2.55 3.28
C CYS A 69 -4.37 -4.03 2.86
N ALA A 70 -5.52 -4.69 2.95
CA ALA A 70 -5.63 -6.08 2.52
C ALA A 70 -5.33 -6.23 1.02
N GLU A 71 -5.85 -5.34 0.18
CA GLU A 71 -5.53 -5.31 -1.25
C GLU A 71 -4.02 -5.08 -1.47
N LEU A 72 -3.43 -4.12 -0.76
CA LEU A 72 -2.01 -3.78 -0.82
C LEU A 72 -1.11 -4.95 -0.40
N ALA A 73 -1.37 -5.55 0.76
CA ALA A 73 -0.62 -6.70 1.27
C ALA A 73 -0.69 -7.90 0.32
N SER A 74 -1.84 -8.11 -0.32
CA SER A 74 -2.00 -9.12 -1.35
C SER A 74 -1.07 -8.83 -2.55
N TRP A 75 -1.00 -7.57 -3.03
CA TRP A 75 -0.08 -7.20 -4.12
C TRP A 75 1.38 -7.48 -3.75
N GLY A 76 1.76 -7.14 -2.52
CA GLY A 76 3.06 -7.51 -1.95
C GLY A 76 3.29 -9.03 -2.00
N TYR A 77 2.37 -9.82 -1.47
CA TYR A 77 2.45 -11.28 -1.44
C TYR A 77 2.80 -11.90 -2.81
N HIS A 78 2.12 -11.48 -3.89
CA HIS A 78 2.38 -12.00 -5.23
C HIS A 78 3.69 -11.47 -5.82
N ALA A 79 3.98 -10.18 -5.63
CA ALA A 79 5.18 -9.55 -6.18
C ALA A 79 6.48 -10.14 -5.67
N VAL A 80 6.50 -10.68 -4.44
CA VAL A 80 7.69 -11.33 -3.86
C VAL A 80 8.26 -12.41 -4.78
N LYS A 81 7.41 -13.14 -5.50
CA LYS A 81 7.82 -14.21 -6.42
C LYS A 81 7.72 -13.82 -7.90
N SER A 82 6.85 -12.89 -8.25
CA SER A 82 6.66 -12.49 -9.65
C SER A 82 7.56 -11.35 -10.11
N ASP A 83 8.12 -10.54 -9.20
CA ASP A 83 8.98 -9.41 -9.52
C ASP A 83 10.28 -9.42 -8.69
N ASN A 84 11.23 -10.26 -9.10
CA ASN A 84 12.53 -10.38 -8.44
C ASN A 84 13.35 -9.07 -8.50
N ARG A 85 13.11 -8.22 -9.52
CA ARG A 85 13.81 -6.93 -9.64
C ARG A 85 13.33 -5.98 -8.55
N LEU A 86 12.02 -5.85 -8.36
CA LEU A 86 11.45 -5.06 -7.27
C LEU A 86 11.85 -5.62 -5.90
N PHE A 87 11.86 -6.94 -5.74
CA PHE A 87 12.26 -7.57 -4.48
C PHE A 87 13.71 -7.22 -4.11
N LYS A 88 14.65 -7.37 -5.06
CA LYS A 88 16.05 -6.96 -4.89
C LYS A 88 16.19 -5.46 -4.62
N LEU A 89 15.40 -4.63 -5.32
CA LEU A 89 15.43 -3.18 -5.15
C LEU A 89 15.09 -2.78 -3.72
N ILE A 90 14.08 -3.39 -3.11
CA ILE A 90 13.60 -3.00 -1.79
C ILE A 90 14.31 -3.75 -0.66
N PHE A 91 14.36 -5.09 -0.73
CA PHE A 91 14.88 -5.94 0.35
C PHE A 91 16.37 -6.29 0.23
N LYS A 92 17.04 -5.78 -0.81
CA LYS A 92 18.50 -5.86 -1.02
C LYS A 92 19.07 -7.28 -1.01
N THR A 93 18.24 -8.27 -1.33
CA THR A 93 18.60 -9.69 -1.34
C THR A 93 17.78 -10.44 -2.38
N ASP A 94 18.21 -11.65 -2.73
CA ASP A 94 17.50 -12.61 -3.58
C ASP A 94 17.47 -14.02 -3.02
N SER A 95 17.74 -14.14 -1.72
CA SER A 95 17.55 -15.40 -1.02
C SER A 95 16.10 -15.86 -1.13
N THR A 96 15.93 -17.10 -1.63
CA THR A 96 14.61 -17.73 -1.73
C THR A 96 13.96 -17.92 -0.36
N ASP A 97 14.77 -18.18 0.67
CA ASP A 97 14.29 -18.31 2.06
C ASP A 97 13.74 -16.97 2.57
N ILE A 98 14.46 -15.88 2.30
CA ILE A 98 13.99 -14.53 2.68
C ILE A 98 12.74 -14.14 1.89
N GLN A 99 12.67 -14.47 0.60
CA GLN A 99 11.43 -14.28 -0.16
C GLN A 99 10.26 -15.07 0.46
N ASN A 100 10.45 -16.34 0.81
CA ASN A 100 9.37 -17.13 1.44
C ASN A 100 8.95 -16.51 2.78
N TRP A 101 9.90 -16.00 3.55
CA TRP A 101 9.63 -15.33 4.82
C TRP A 101 8.87 -14.01 4.62
N VAL A 102 9.32 -13.12 3.74
CA VAL A 102 8.61 -11.86 3.39
C VAL A 102 7.22 -12.14 2.82
N GLN A 103 7.08 -13.15 1.96
CA GLN A 103 5.80 -13.56 1.41
C GLN A 103 4.84 -14.04 2.50
N ASN A 104 5.31 -14.84 3.47
CA ASN A 104 4.51 -15.24 4.61
C ASN A 104 4.08 -14.04 5.46
N ASN A 105 4.96 -13.06 5.67
CA ASN A 105 4.62 -11.84 6.41
C ASN A 105 3.48 -11.07 5.71
N PHE A 106 3.54 -10.90 4.37
CA PHE A 106 2.43 -10.29 3.62
C PHE A 106 1.12 -11.09 3.73
N ASN A 107 1.18 -12.42 3.79
CA ASN A 107 0.00 -13.24 4.00
C ASN A 107 -0.62 -13.02 5.39
N GLU A 108 0.20 -12.89 6.45
CA GLU A 108 -0.30 -12.57 7.79
C GLU A 108 -0.87 -11.13 7.84
N ILE A 109 -0.21 -10.15 7.22
CA ILE A 109 -0.74 -8.78 7.10
C ILE A 109 -2.11 -8.80 6.38
N TYR A 110 -2.22 -9.52 5.27
CA TYR A 110 -3.48 -9.66 4.53
C TYR A 110 -4.59 -10.22 5.42
N LYS A 111 -4.30 -11.26 6.21
CA LYS A 111 -5.27 -11.84 7.15
C LYS A 111 -5.71 -10.83 8.18
N GLU A 112 -4.79 -10.12 8.83
CA GLU A 112 -5.11 -9.12 9.87
C GLU A 112 -5.90 -7.93 9.29
N CYS A 113 -5.50 -7.41 8.13
CA CYS A 113 -6.24 -6.33 7.46
C CYS A 113 -7.65 -6.74 6.98
N ASN A 114 -7.92 -8.04 6.84
CA ASN A 114 -9.22 -8.59 6.44
C ASN A 114 -9.99 -9.26 7.60
N ARG A 115 -9.46 -9.23 8.84
CA ARG A 115 -10.08 -9.93 9.98
C ARG A 115 -11.11 -9.04 10.67
N ASP A 116 -12.19 -9.66 11.13
CA ASP A 116 -13.30 -8.98 11.78
C ASP A 116 -13.18 -8.93 13.32
N ALA A 117 -12.17 -9.58 13.94
CA ALA A 117 -11.90 -9.54 15.39
C ALA A 117 -10.51 -10.13 15.81
N ASP A 118 -10.10 -9.81 17.06
CA ASP A 118 -9.34 -10.62 18.04
C ASP A 118 -7.83 -10.92 17.92
N GLN A 119 -7.06 -10.38 16.96
CA GLN A 119 -5.59 -10.54 16.99
C GLN A 119 -4.81 -9.22 16.92
N ILE A 120 -5.19 -8.28 16.06
CA ILE A 120 -4.71 -6.90 16.13
C ILE A 120 -5.91 -5.95 16.23
N SER A 121 -5.96 -5.10 17.25
CA SER A 121 -7.02 -4.10 17.43
C SER A 121 -6.56 -2.71 16.98
N LEU A 122 -7.53 -1.86 16.60
CA LEU A 122 -7.29 -0.46 16.29
C LEU A 122 -8.05 0.45 17.24
N THR A 123 -7.39 1.52 17.68
CA THR A 123 -7.95 2.54 18.57
C THR A 123 -7.50 3.94 18.14
N CYS A 124 -8.31 4.96 18.40
CA CYS A 124 -7.95 6.38 18.30
C CYS A 124 -7.62 6.98 19.67
N HIS A 125 -7.64 6.17 20.74
CA HIS A 125 -7.26 6.59 22.07
C HIS A 125 -5.73 6.58 22.21
N ASP A 126 -5.12 7.75 22.36
CA ASP A 126 -3.69 7.90 22.66
C ASP A 126 -3.40 7.36 24.08
N LYS A 127 -3.06 6.07 24.17
CA LYS A 127 -2.85 5.36 25.44
C LYS A 127 -1.61 5.83 26.20
N ASN A 128 -0.60 6.26 25.46
CA ASN A 128 0.63 6.80 26.02
C ASN A 128 0.64 8.29 25.72
N VAL A 129 -0.03 9.06 26.58
CA VAL A 129 -0.13 10.54 26.52
C VAL A 129 1.17 11.09 25.94
N TYR A 130 1.08 11.82 24.82
CA TYR A 130 2.20 12.40 24.04
C TYR A 130 2.87 11.50 23.00
N THR A 131 2.31 10.34 22.64
CA THR A 131 2.88 9.55 21.52
C THR A 131 2.35 10.02 20.19
N CYS A 132 1.08 10.42 20.10
CA CYS A 132 0.56 11.04 18.87
C CYS A 132 1.14 12.44 18.62
N VAL A 133 1.59 13.12 19.69
CA VAL A 133 2.28 14.40 19.62
C VAL A 133 3.49 14.35 20.55
N ARG A 134 4.67 14.10 19.98
CA ARG A 134 5.92 14.03 20.74
C ARG A 134 6.85 15.15 20.30
N GLU A 135 7.22 16.05 21.20
CA GLU A 135 8.19 17.12 20.92
C GLU A 135 7.83 17.93 19.65
N GLU A 136 6.54 18.27 19.49
CA GLU A 136 5.96 18.95 18.30
C GLU A 136 5.94 18.11 17.00
N VAL A 137 6.44 16.87 17.03
CA VAL A 137 6.32 15.90 15.94
C VAL A 137 4.99 15.17 16.06
N HIS A 138 4.25 15.17 14.96
CA HIS A 138 2.93 14.57 14.85
C HIS A 138 3.02 13.21 14.16
N ASN A 139 2.88 12.14 14.94
CA ASN A 139 2.86 10.78 14.39
C ASN A 139 1.52 10.51 13.69
N LEU A 140 1.55 9.64 12.67
CA LEU A 140 0.34 9.21 11.95
C LEU A 140 -0.32 8.03 12.68
N ALA A 141 0.48 7.09 13.17
CA ALA A 141 0.04 6.00 14.02
C ALA A 141 1.23 5.51 14.86
N TYR A 142 0.99 4.53 15.73
CA TYR A 142 2.04 3.73 16.34
C TYR A 142 1.51 2.36 16.81
N ALA A 143 2.36 1.35 16.79
CA ALA A 143 2.06 0.00 17.27
C ALA A 143 2.44 -0.20 18.75
N LEU A 144 1.50 -0.76 19.51
CA LEU A 144 1.70 -1.36 20.82
C LEU A 144 1.89 -2.88 20.64
N ILE A 145 3.14 -3.29 20.39
CA ILE A 145 3.49 -4.65 19.93
C ILE A 145 3.05 -5.74 20.91
N ASN A 146 3.18 -5.51 22.21
CA ASN A 146 2.84 -6.53 23.23
C ASN A 146 1.32 -6.68 23.39
N GLU A 147 0.60 -5.58 23.23
CA GLU A 147 -0.85 -5.46 23.31
C GLU A 147 -1.53 -5.89 22.00
N LYS A 148 -0.75 -5.99 20.91
CA LYS A 148 -1.21 -6.18 19.54
C LYS A 148 -2.29 -5.16 19.18
N GLU A 149 -1.99 -3.90 19.40
CA GLU A 149 -2.90 -2.80 19.11
C GLU A 149 -2.18 -1.72 18.31
N ILE A 150 -2.90 -1.12 17.37
CA ILE A 150 -2.43 0.03 16.60
C ILE A 150 -3.23 1.24 17.06
N VAL A 151 -2.53 2.31 17.44
CA VAL A 151 -3.12 3.58 17.79
C VAL A 151 -3.06 4.51 16.58
N ILE A 152 -4.22 4.96 16.12
CA ILE A 152 -4.38 5.89 15.01
C ILE A 152 -4.41 7.32 15.54
N CYS A 153 -3.46 8.14 15.09
CA CYS A 153 -3.32 9.52 15.54
C CYS A 153 -4.10 10.49 14.65
N PRO A 154 -4.48 11.68 15.14
CA PRO A 154 -5.28 12.64 14.36
C PRO A 154 -4.74 13.00 12.96
N PRO A 155 -3.43 13.20 12.73
CA PRO A 155 -2.93 13.56 11.40
C PRO A 155 -3.06 12.44 10.36
N PHE A 156 -3.28 11.18 10.75
CA PHE A 156 -3.63 10.07 9.84
C PHE A 156 -4.78 10.44 8.90
N PHE A 157 -5.83 11.05 9.45
CA PHE A 157 -7.06 11.38 8.74
C PHE A 157 -6.90 12.53 7.73
N ASN A 158 -5.75 13.22 7.73
CA ASN A 158 -5.44 14.25 6.73
C ASN A 158 -4.87 13.65 5.43
N ASN A 159 -4.51 12.36 5.44
CA ASN A 159 -3.94 11.66 4.30
C ASN A 159 -5.02 10.89 3.53
N PRO A 160 -4.84 10.69 2.21
CA PRO A 160 -5.78 9.89 1.43
C PRO A 160 -5.71 8.40 1.84
N VAL A 161 -6.81 7.66 1.61
CA VAL A 161 -6.86 6.21 1.84
C VAL A 161 -5.72 5.50 1.10
N ASN A 162 -5.54 5.86 -0.17
CA ASN A 162 -4.43 5.46 -1.01
C ASN A 162 -4.18 6.53 -2.08
N SER A 163 -2.98 6.55 -2.62
CA SER A 163 -2.61 7.38 -3.75
C SER A 163 -1.58 6.67 -4.62
N ARG A 164 -1.40 7.18 -5.85
CA ARG A 164 -0.35 6.72 -6.77
C ARG A 164 1.04 7.20 -6.34
N GLU A 165 1.14 8.35 -5.68
CA GLU A 165 2.42 8.82 -5.15
C GLU A 165 3.06 7.76 -4.25
N ILE A 166 4.32 7.41 -4.50
CA ILE A 166 5.02 6.37 -3.73
C ILE A 166 5.41 6.97 -2.38
N THR A 167 4.74 6.52 -1.33
CA THR A 167 4.90 7.02 0.04
C THR A 167 4.43 5.98 1.05
N ALA A 168 5.02 5.99 2.23
CA ALA A 168 4.50 5.27 3.38
C ALA A 168 3.40 6.03 4.14
N GLY A 169 3.08 7.29 3.78
CA GLY A 169 2.16 8.17 4.50
C GLY A 169 0.66 8.07 4.16
N ASN A 170 0.25 7.26 3.17
CA ASN A 170 -1.18 7.02 2.94
C ASN A 170 -1.80 6.22 4.10
N GLN A 171 -3.11 6.31 4.29
CA GLN A 171 -3.76 5.59 5.39
C GLN A 171 -3.56 4.06 5.30
N ASP A 172 -3.61 3.49 4.09
CA ASP A 172 -3.41 2.06 3.88
C ASP A 172 -1.96 1.59 4.10
N THR A 173 -0.99 2.41 3.68
CA THR A 173 0.43 2.15 3.89
C THR A 173 0.83 2.31 5.36
N ILE A 174 0.27 3.28 6.08
CA ILE A 174 0.48 3.45 7.52
C ILE A 174 -0.10 2.26 8.29
N ILE A 175 -1.32 1.82 7.99
CA ILE A 175 -1.85 0.62 8.65
C ILE A 175 -0.97 -0.59 8.36
N LEU A 176 -0.54 -0.80 7.11
CA LEU A 176 0.36 -1.90 6.77
C LEU A 176 1.69 -1.82 7.53
N HIS A 177 2.27 -0.62 7.62
CA HIS A 177 3.49 -0.35 8.39
C HIS A 177 3.33 -0.83 9.85
N GLU A 178 2.27 -0.38 10.54
CA GLU A 178 2.08 -0.73 11.94
C GLU A 178 1.79 -2.23 12.14
N MET A 179 1.14 -2.88 11.17
CA MET A 179 0.97 -4.33 11.18
C MET A 179 2.32 -5.06 11.12
N VAL A 180 3.29 -4.54 10.36
CA VAL A 180 4.64 -5.12 10.26
C VAL A 180 5.33 -5.10 11.62
N HIS A 181 5.28 -3.99 12.36
CA HIS A 181 5.84 -3.92 13.71
C HIS A 181 5.30 -5.05 14.61
N ILE A 182 3.98 -5.27 14.61
CA ILE A 182 3.35 -6.29 15.46
C ILE A 182 3.70 -7.71 14.98
N ILE A 183 3.63 -7.97 13.67
CA ILE A 183 3.85 -9.31 13.09
C ILE A 183 5.30 -9.75 13.24
N LEU A 184 6.25 -8.83 13.03
CA LEU A 184 7.69 -9.11 13.14
C LEU A 184 8.21 -8.97 14.57
N LYS A 185 7.45 -8.35 15.46
CA LYS A 185 7.91 -7.89 16.78
C LYS A 185 9.14 -6.99 16.67
N GLU A 186 9.16 -6.14 15.66
CA GLU A 186 10.23 -5.17 15.41
C GLU A 186 9.83 -3.82 15.98
N TRP A 187 10.70 -3.20 16.77
CA TRP A 187 10.43 -1.94 17.47
C TRP A 187 10.99 -0.72 16.74
N LYS A 188 11.79 -0.95 15.70
CA LYS A 188 12.55 0.09 15.01
C LYS A 188 12.06 0.30 13.59
N ASP A 189 11.93 1.56 13.25
CA ASP A 189 12.01 2.03 11.88
C ASP A 189 13.47 2.32 11.54
N TYR A 190 14.03 1.50 10.67
CA TYR A 190 15.41 1.65 10.22
C TYR A 190 15.53 2.76 9.18
N GLY A 191 14.48 2.97 8.38
CA GLY A 191 14.44 4.00 7.36
C GLY A 191 13.00 4.37 7.00
N TYR A 192 12.77 5.67 6.85
CA TYR A 192 11.47 6.24 6.54
C TYR A 192 11.39 6.67 5.08
N GLU A 193 10.23 6.46 4.48
CA GLU A 193 9.89 6.83 3.11
C GLU A 193 10.89 6.26 2.08
N TRP A 194 10.70 6.62 0.81
CA TRP A 194 11.53 6.14 -0.29
C TRP A 194 13.03 6.31 -0.03
N ASP A 195 13.47 7.50 0.38
CA ASP A 195 14.89 7.81 0.55
C ASP A 195 15.54 7.08 1.73
N GLY A 196 14.79 6.81 2.81
CA GLY A 196 15.28 6.07 3.96
C GLY A 196 15.47 4.60 3.62
N ILE A 197 14.46 3.95 3.04
CA ILE A 197 14.52 2.52 2.72
C ILE A 197 15.60 2.18 1.68
N HIS A 198 15.99 3.15 0.84
CA HIS A 198 17.03 2.94 -0.16
C HIS A 198 18.44 2.87 0.42
N LYS A 199 18.64 3.42 1.62
CA LYS A 199 19.94 3.43 2.32
C LYS A 199 20.16 2.19 3.18
N LEU A 200 19.11 1.41 3.41
CA LEU A 200 19.16 0.20 4.25
C LEU A 200 19.92 -0.93 3.56
N ASP A 201 20.56 -1.77 4.37
CA ASP A 201 21.07 -3.06 3.93
C ASP A 201 19.98 -4.14 3.93
N SER A 202 20.32 -5.37 3.54
CA SER A 202 19.36 -6.48 3.51
C SER A 202 18.86 -6.90 4.90
N THR A 203 19.67 -6.71 5.94
CA THR A 203 19.32 -7.12 7.31
C THR A 203 18.28 -6.18 7.91
N GLU A 204 18.40 -4.90 7.61
CA GLU A 204 17.49 -3.85 8.05
C GLU A 204 16.23 -3.79 7.18
N SER A 205 16.39 -3.79 5.84
CA SER A 205 15.26 -3.65 4.91
C SER A 205 14.19 -4.73 5.05
N ILE A 206 14.57 -5.97 5.38
CA ILE A 206 13.63 -7.09 5.58
C ILE A 206 12.82 -6.96 6.89
N LYS A 207 13.25 -6.11 7.82
CA LYS A 207 12.58 -5.85 9.10
C LYS A 207 11.88 -4.49 9.14
N ASN A 208 12.26 -3.58 8.24
CA ASN A 208 11.75 -2.23 8.21
C ASN A 208 10.32 -2.15 7.65
N PRO A 209 9.33 -1.64 8.41
CA PRO A 209 7.94 -1.53 7.97
C PRO A 209 7.72 -0.79 6.65
N ASP A 210 8.37 0.35 6.45
CA ASP A 210 8.24 1.14 5.21
C ASP A 210 8.72 0.38 3.97
N SER A 211 9.66 -0.56 4.13
CA SER A 211 10.07 -1.43 3.01
C SER A 211 8.91 -2.28 2.53
N TYR A 212 8.08 -2.81 3.43
CA TYR A 212 6.91 -3.60 3.06
C TYR A 212 5.82 -2.73 2.42
N ALA A 213 5.55 -1.57 3.01
CA ALA A 213 4.53 -0.63 2.51
C ALA A 213 4.85 -0.17 1.08
N ILE A 214 6.08 0.30 0.86
CA ILE A 214 6.53 0.79 -0.44
C ILE A 214 6.65 -0.35 -1.46
N PHE A 215 7.18 -1.51 -1.07
CA PHE A 215 7.23 -2.68 -1.95
C PHE A 215 5.84 -3.05 -2.48
N ALA A 216 4.87 -3.14 -1.59
CA ALA A 216 3.49 -3.47 -1.93
C ALA A 216 2.84 -2.38 -2.81
N GLN A 217 3.13 -1.10 -2.54
CA GLN A 217 2.59 0.01 -3.33
C GLN A 217 3.17 0.01 -4.75
N CYS A 218 4.48 -0.18 -4.87
CA CYS A 218 5.14 -0.33 -6.16
C CYS A 218 4.59 -1.53 -6.95
N ALA A 219 4.34 -2.66 -6.28
CA ALA A 219 3.71 -3.81 -6.90
C ALA A 219 2.30 -3.49 -7.42
N ARG A 220 1.47 -2.83 -6.60
CA ARG A 220 0.11 -2.42 -6.95
C ARG A 220 0.06 -1.53 -8.20
N TYR A 221 0.97 -0.57 -8.30
CA TYR A 221 0.97 0.40 -9.40
C TYR A 221 1.92 0.05 -10.54
N LYS A 222 2.75 -0.98 -10.39
CA LYS A 222 3.77 -1.42 -11.34
C LYS A 222 4.81 -0.34 -11.65
N TYR A 223 5.11 0.52 -10.68
CA TYR A 223 6.21 1.47 -10.75
C TYR A 223 6.76 1.82 -9.37
N CYS A 224 8.06 2.09 -9.39
CA CYS A 224 8.79 3.00 -8.52
C CYS A 224 9.80 3.73 -9.44
#